data_AF-A0A970E9M4-F1
#
_entry.id   AF-A0A970E9M4-F1
#
_cell.length_a   1.000
_cell.length_b   1.000
_cell.length_c   1.000
_cell.angle_alpha   90.00
_cell.angle_beta   90.00
_cell.angle_gamma   90.00
#
_symmetry.space_group_name_H-M   'P 1'
#
loop_
_entity.id
_entity.type
_entity.pdbx_description
1 polymer ?
#
loop_
_entity_poly.entity_id
_entity_poly.type
_entity_poly.pdbx_seq_one_letter_code
_entity_poly.pdbx_strand_id
1 'polypeptide(L)'
;MTTLLTHLRVAEKIKERIKDLDLDYFMAGFITPDSGGKEMTHFYKSKNQEKYIDVKCYYNRHLRPETLLHRSDKTRAFYWGYYFHLIVDNLWSEIYYKPIKKRYNCKEDFNFLFNQDMCILDFEYLEQNPENNIFLIFSSIDVNLEFFLDFPPALIYDNIKNIKAYYSNVDNKPKNNLQFLKEKDIEEFIITAVNESINAFYK
;
A
#
# COMPACT_ATOMS: atom_id res chain seq x y z
N MET A 1 -8.87 -1.67 2.26
CA MET A 1 -7.46 -1.33 2.00
C MET A 1 -6.61 -2.34 2.73
N THR A 2 -5.45 -2.65 2.20
CA THR A 2 -4.53 -3.60 2.84
C THR A 2 -3.67 -2.88 3.88
N THR A 3 -2.78 -3.59 4.57
CA THR A 3 -1.87 -2.99 5.55
C THR A 3 -0.68 -2.34 4.86
N LEU A 4 -0.05 -1.40 5.56
CA LEU A 4 1.14 -0.69 5.07
C LEU A 4 2.31 -1.65 4.85
N LEU A 5 2.47 -2.68 5.71
CA LEU A 5 3.49 -3.70 5.47
C LEU A 5 3.19 -4.53 4.23
N THR A 6 1.94 -4.96 4.00
CA THR A 6 1.57 -5.65 2.75
C THR A 6 1.84 -4.78 1.52
N HIS A 7 1.54 -3.48 1.57
CA HIS A 7 1.91 -2.53 0.52
C HIS A 7 3.43 -2.49 0.26
N LEU A 8 4.24 -2.41 1.31
CA LEU A 8 5.70 -2.44 1.19
C LEU A 8 6.21 -3.76 0.60
N ARG A 9 5.64 -4.90 1.00
CA ARG A 9 5.98 -6.22 0.43
C ARG A 9 5.67 -6.29 -1.07
N VAL A 10 4.55 -5.69 -1.52
CA VAL A 10 4.26 -5.54 -2.95
C VAL A 10 5.31 -4.64 -3.63
N ALA A 11 5.68 -3.52 -3.00
CA ALA A 11 6.69 -2.61 -3.54
C ALA A 11 8.05 -3.30 -3.74
N GLU A 12 8.50 -4.10 -2.77
CA GLU A 12 9.71 -4.92 -2.86
C GLU A 12 9.70 -5.81 -4.12
N LYS A 13 8.59 -6.54 -4.33
CA LYS A 13 8.44 -7.45 -5.46
C LYS A 13 8.30 -6.74 -6.81
N ILE A 14 7.71 -5.54 -6.85
CA ILE A 14 7.71 -4.72 -8.06
C ILE A 14 9.13 -4.23 -8.39
N LYS A 15 9.91 -3.82 -7.37
CA LYS A 15 11.31 -3.38 -7.55
C LYS A 15 12.22 -4.48 -8.11
N GLU A 16 11.96 -5.75 -7.79
CA GLU A 16 12.65 -6.90 -8.39
C GLU A 16 12.42 -7.00 -9.92
N ARG A 17 11.25 -6.54 -10.40
CA ARG A 17 10.85 -6.56 -11.81
C ARG A 17 11.23 -5.27 -12.55
N ILE A 18 11.13 -4.12 -11.90
CA ILE A 18 11.47 -2.80 -12.45
C ILE A 18 12.72 -2.28 -11.73
N LYS A 19 13.89 -2.62 -12.29
CA LYS A 19 15.18 -2.44 -11.59
C LYS A 19 15.60 -0.98 -11.42
N ASP A 20 15.08 -0.07 -12.22
CA ASP A 20 15.53 1.33 -12.25
C ASP A 20 14.79 2.24 -11.26
N LEU A 21 13.86 1.70 -10.45
CA LEU A 21 13.16 2.46 -9.42
C LEU A 21 14.08 2.76 -8.23
N ASP A 22 14.13 4.02 -7.79
CA ASP A 22 14.68 4.37 -6.48
C ASP A 22 13.75 3.81 -5.39
N LEU A 23 14.21 2.80 -4.65
CA LEU A 23 13.36 2.04 -3.74
C LEU A 23 12.85 2.89 -2.56
N ASP A 24 13.66 3.81 -2.04
CA ASP A 24 13.27 4.68 -0.93
C ASP A 24 12.10 5.56 -1.36
N TYR A 25 12.25 6.29 -2.46
CA TYR A 25 11.19 7.14 -2.98
C TYR A 25 9.97 6.33 -3.43
N PHE A 26 10.19 5.13 -3.96
CA PHE A 26 9.11 4.23 -4.34
C PHE A 26 8.27 3.76 -3.15
N MET A 27 8.91 3.34 -2.05
CA MET A 27 8.23 2.98 -0.80
C MET A 27 7.50 4.17 -0.18
N ALA A 28 8.11 5.37 -0.17
CA ALA A 28 7.45 6.59 0.27
C ALA A 28 6.21 6.88 -0.58
N GLY A 29 6.30 6.72 -1.90
CA GLY A 29 5.16 6.83 -2.80
C GLY A 29 4.05 5.84 -2.45
N PHE A 30 4.41 4.58 -2.19
CA PHE A 30 3.47 3.52 -1.83
C PHE A 30 2.67 3.85 -0.56
N ILE A 31 3.28 4.37 0.49
CA ILE A 31 2.55 4.67 1.73
C ILE A 31 1.84 6.04 1.72
N THR A 32 2.11 6.87 0.70
CA THR A 32 1.60 8.24 0.64
C THR A 32 0.07 8.32 0.68
N PRO A 33 -0.70 7.48 -0.04
CA PRO A 33 -2.15 7.60 -0.02
C PRO A 33 -2.76 7.42 1.38
N ASP A 34 -2.11 6.65 2.25
CA ASP A 34 -2.56 6.40 3.62
C ASP A 34 -2.10 7.45 4.63
N SER A 35 -1.35 8.45 4.17
CA SER A 35 -0.79 9.50 5.04
C SER A 35 -1.77 10.63 5.33
N GLY A 36 -2.88 10.71 4.60
CA GLY A 36 -3.90 11.77 4.75
C GLY A 36 -5.33 11.23 4.73
N GLY A 37 -6.30 12.15 4.77
CA GLY A 37 -7.71 11.78 4.65
C GLY A 37 -8.00 11.12 3.31
N LYS A 38 -8.59 9.92 3.32
CA LYS A 38 -8.76 9.10 2.10
C LYS A 38 -9.55 9.79 0.98
N GLU A 39 -10.50 10.66 1.32
CA GLU A 39 -11.24 11.45 0.33
C GLU A 39 -10.31 12.33 -0.53
N MET A 40 -9.20 12.79 0.04
CA MET A 40 -8.20 13.62 -0.63
C MET A 40 -7.19 12.77 -1.41
N THR A 41 -6.81 11.60 -0.89
CA THR A 41 -5.64 10.86 -1.36
C THR A 41 -5.98 9.66 -2.25
N HIS A 42 -7.18 9.09 -2.15
CA HIS A 42 -7.50 7.84 -2.89
C HIS A 42 -8.28 8.07 -4.19
N PHE A 43 -8.36 9.32 -4.69
CA PHE A 43 -8.95 9.64 -5.99
C PHE A 43 -10.35 9.02 -6.18
N TYR A 44 -11.15 9.05 -5.12
CA TYR A 44 -12.44 8.37 -5.15
C TYR A 44 -13.42 9.04 -6.12
N LYS A 45 -14.19 8.21 -6.81
CA LYS A 45 -15.37 8.60 -7.58
C LYS A 45 -16.56 7.74 -7.18
N SER A 46 -17.75 8.24 -7.49
CA SER A 46 -19.00 7.53 -7.26
C SER A 46 -19.68 7.19 -8.58
N LYS A 47 -20.12 5.95 -8.74
CA LYS A 47 -20.98 5.50 -9.85
C LYS A 47 -22.07 4.61 -9.27
N ASN A 48 -23.35 4.91 -9.56
CA ASN A 48 -24.50 4.16 -9.04
C ASN A 48 -24.48 3.99 -7.50
N GLN A 49 -24.13 5.04 -6.75
CA GLN A 49 -23.98 5.04 -5.29
C GLN A 49 -22.82 4.17 -4.74
N GLU A 50 -22.07 3.48 -5.61
CA GLU A 50 -20.85 2.78 -5.23
C GLU A 50 -19.63 3.68 -5.40
N LYS A 51 -18.80 3.72 -4.36
CA LYS A 51 -17.55 4.47 -4.31
C LYS A 51 -16.38 3.58 -4.74
N TYR A 52 -15.54 4.07 -5.66
CA TYR A 52 -14.38 3.35 -6.20
C TYR A 52 -13.17 4.27 -6.39
N ILE A 53 -11.97 3.70 -6.44
CA ILE A 53 -10.71 4.42 -6.66
C ILE A 53 -10.53 4.66 -8.17
N ASP A 54 -10.48 5.92 -8.61
CA ASP A 54 -10.20 6.25 -10.01
C ASP A 54 -8.70 6.34 -10.28
N VAL A 55 -8.10 5.16 -10.45
CA VAL A 55 -6.69 4.98 -10.81
C VAL A 55 -6.32 5.72 -12.10
N LYS A 56 -7.25 5.84 -13.07
CA LYS A 56 -7.00 6.57 -14.34
C LYS A 56 -6.89 8.07 -14.11
N CYS A 57 -7.66 8.62 -13.17
CA CYS A 57 -7.55 10.03 -12.80
C CYS A 57 -6.13 10.35 -12.30
N TYR A 58 -5.59 9.52 -11.41
CA TYR A 58 -4.22 9.66 -10.92
C TYR A 58 -3.20 9.60 -12.07
N TYR A 59 -3.28 8.55 -12.90
CA TYR A 59 -2.38 8.37 -14.02
C TYR A 59 -2.37 9.60 -14.94
N ASN A 60 -3.55 10.09 -15.30
CA ASN A 60 -3.69 11.24 -16.18
C ASN A 60 -3.11 12.53 -15.59
N ARG A 61 -3.17 12.70 -14.27
CA ARG A 61 -2.67 13.89 -13.57
C ARG A 61 -1.17 13.83 -13.34
N HIS A 62 -0.61 12.65 -13.07
CA HIS A 62 0.77 12.54 -12.57
C HIS A 62 1.71 11.71 -13.44
N LEU A 63 1.24 10.74 -14.21
CA LEU A 63 2.11 9.77 -14.87
C LEU A 63 2.16 9.89 -16.39
N ARG A 64 1.37 10.80 -16.99
CA ARG A 64 1.47 11.06 -18.43
C ARG A 64 2.89 11.48 -18.83
N PRO A 65 3.39 11.05 -20.00
CA PRO A 65 4.76 11.32 -20.44
C PRO A 65 5.15 12.79 -20.34
N GLU A 66 4.26 13.71 -20.72
CA GLU A 66 4.51 15.16 -20.70
C GLU A 66 4.78 15.68 -19.28
N THR A 67 4.22 15.02 -18.25
CA THR A 67 4.44 15.37 -16.84
C THR A 67 5.63 14.61 -16.26
N LEU A 68 5.87 13.38 -16.72
CA LEU A 68 6.85 12.46 -16.15
C LEU A 68 8.28 12.68 -16.66
N LEU A 69 8.43 13.14 -17.91
CA LEU A 69 9.73 13.37 -18.57
C LEU A 69 10.60 14.41 -17.85
N HIS A 70 9.98 15.40 -17.21
CA HIS A 70 10.69 16.49 -16.53
C HIS A 70 11.06 16.18 -15.07
N ARG A 71 10.68 15.02 -14.56
CA ARG A 71 10.92 14.62 -13.17
C ARG A 71 12.27 13.95 -13.00
N SER A 72 12.83 14.00 -11.80
CA SER A 72 13.99 13.16 -11.44
C SER A 72 13.57 11.69 -11.33
N ASP A 73 14.52 10.75 -11.35
CA ASP A 73 14.24 9.33 -11.12
C ASP A 73 13.55 9.08 -9.77
N LYS A 74 14.01 9.76 -8.72
CA LYS A 74 13.43 9.76 -7.38
C LYS A 74 11.96 10.20 -7.39
N THR A 75 11.69 11.34 -8.03
CA THR A 75 10.32 11.84 -8.16
C THR A 75 9.45 10.89 -8.97
N ARG A 76 9.95 10.33 -10.09
CA ARG A 76 9.22 9.32 -10.87
C ARG A 76 8.88 8.08 -10.03
N ALA A 77 9.85 7.56 -9.29
CA ALA A 77 9.68 6.40 -8.41
C ALA A 77 8.56 6.66 -7.40
N PHE A 78 8.56 7.82 -6.73
CA PHE A 78 7.49 8.21 -5.81
C PHE A 78 6.10 8.18 -6.45
N TYR A 79 5.92 8.83 -7.61
CA TYR A 79 4.61 8.88 -8.27
C TYR A 79 4.16 7.50 -8.77
N TRP A 80 5.08 6.63 -9.19
CA TRP A 80 4.76 5.24 -9.52
C TRP A 80 4.36 4.43 -8.30
N GLY A 81 5.04 4.61 -7.15
CA GLY A 81 4.69 3.94 -5.90
C GLY A 81 3.27 4.26 -5.46
N TYR A 82 2.89 5.54 -5.49
CA TYR A 82 1.53 5.98 -5.18
C TYR A 82 0.51 5.36 -6.14
N TYR A 83 0.79 5.38 -7.44
CA TYR A 83 -0.10 4.78 -8.42
C TYR A 83 -0.36 3.30 -8.17
N PHE A 84 0.70 2.54 -7.85
CA PHE A 84 0.55 1.13 -7.53
C PHE A 84 -0.16 0.90 -6.21
N HIS A 85 0.00 1.74 -5.18
CA HIS A 85 -0.86 1.68 -3.99
C HIS A 85 -2.34 1.69 -4.35
N LEU A 86 -2.75 2.64 -5.22
CA LEU A 86 -4.16 2.74 -5.63
C LEU A 86 -4.66 1.48 -6.35
N ILE A 87 -3.81 0.84 -7.17
CA ILE A 87 -4.12 -0.45 -7.80
C ILE A 87 -4.26 -1.54 -6.75
N VAL A 88 -3.29 -1.66 -5.86
CA VAL A 88 -3.23 -2.69 -4.79
C VAL A 88 -4.47 -2.61 -3.91
N ASP A 89 -4.85 -1.41 -3.49
CA ASP A 89 -6.04 -1.23 -2.64
C ASP A 89 -7.35 -1.56 -3.35
N ASN A 90 -7.44 -1.24 -4.64
CA ASN A 90 -8.59 -1.61 -5.46
C ASN A 90 -8.69 -3.14 -5.60
N LEU A 91 -7.57 -3.82 -5.89
CA LEU A 91 -7.51 -5.28 -5.97
C LEU A 91 -7.86 -5.94 -4.63
N TRP A 92 -7.30 -5.45 -3.53
CA TRP A 92 -7.60 -5.98 -2.19
C TRP A 92 -9.09 -5.85 -1.86
N SER A 93 -9.68 -4.71 -2.20
CA SER A 93 -11.11 -4.45 -2.04
C SER A 93 -11.96 -5.48 -2.78
N GLU A 94 -11.67 -5.71 -4.06
CA GLU A 94 -12.50 -6.58 -4.92
C GLU A 94 -12.28 -8.07 -4.67
N ILE A 95 -11.05 -8.51 -4.40
CA ILE A 95 -10.71 -9.93 -4.31
C ILE A 95 -10.97 -10.49 -2.90
N TYR A 96 -10.64 -9.72 -1.85
CA TYR A 96 -10.70 -10.21 -0.46
C TYR A 96 -11.77 -9.50 0.35
N TYR A 97 -11.69 -8.17 0.50
CA TYR A 97 -12.52 -7.45 1.46
C TYR A 97 -14.03 -7.56 1.14
N LYS A 98 -14.46 -7.21 -0.08
CA LYS A 98 -15.89 -7.25 -0.44
C LYS A 98 -16.46 -8.67 -0.43
N PRO A 99 -15.82 -9.70 -1.03
CA PRO A 99 -16.35 -11.06 -1.01
C PRO A 99 -16.46 -11.65 0.40
N ILE A 100 -15.44 -11.46 1.24
CA ILE A 100 -15.45 -11.95 2.61
C ILE A 100 -16.51 -11.18 3.41
N LYS A 101 -16.57 -9.86 3.31
CA LYS A 101 -17.62 -9.07 3.99
C LYS A 101 -19.03 -9.54 3.62
N LYS A 102 -19.28 -9.81 2.34
CA LYS A 102 -20.58 -10.34 1.87
C LYS A 102 -20.90 -11.71 2.48
N ARG A 103 -19.90 -12.58 2.64
CA ARG A 103 -20.05 -13.90 3.26
C ARG A 103 -20.35 -13.81 4.77
N TYR A 104 -19.80 -12.81 5.44
CA TYR A 104 -19.87 -12.65 6.90
C TYR A 104 -20.76 -11.48 7.35
N ASN A 105 -21.66 -11.00 6.49
CA ASN A 105 -22.48 -9.78 6.64
C ASN A 105 -23.38 -9.71 7.90
N CYS A 106 -23.26 -10.67 8.83
CA CYS A 106 -23.95 -10.76 10.11
C CYS A 106 -23.04 -10.54 11.34
N LYS A 107 -21.72 -10.33 11.17
CA LYS A 107 -20.79 -10.09 12.29
C LYS A 107 -20.54 -8.59 12.45
N GLU A 108 -21.10 -8.00 13.52
CA GLU A 108 -21.03 -6.54 13.78
C GLU A 108 -19.59 -6.01 13.78
N ASP A 109 -18.65 -6.80 14.29
CA ASP A 109 -17.22 -6.44 14.39
C ASP A 109 -16.38 -6.85 13.17
N PHE A 110 -17.01 -7.17 12.03
CA PHE A 110 -16.29 -7.71 10.86
C PHE A 110 -15.06 -6.87 10.47
N ASN A 111 -15.21 -5.55 10.33
CA ASN A 111 -14.12 -4.68 9.90
C ASN A 111 -12.94 -4.70 10.88
N PHE A 112 -13.25 -4.69 12.19
CA PHE A 112 -12.24 -4.71 13.23
C PHE A 112 -11.47 -6.02 13.22
N LEU A 113 -12.19 -7.15 13.21
CA LEU A 113 -11.59 -8.48 13.21
C LEU A 113 -10.83 -8.78 11.90
N PHE A 114 -11.32 -8.31 10.76
CA PHE A 114 -10.63 -8.46 9.48
C PHE A 114 -9.31 -7.69 9.45
N ASN A 115 -9.29 -6.47 9.99
CA ASN A 115 -8.06 -5.70 10.12
C ASN A 115 -7.11 -6.32 11.15
N GLN A 116 -7.62 -6.93 12.22
CA GLN A 116 -6.78 -7.67 13.17
C GLN A 116 -6.08 -8.85 12.50
N ASP A 117 -6.78 -9.64 11.67
CA ASP A 117 -6.16 -10.73 10.93
C ASP A 117 -4.97 -10.24 10.10
N MET A 118 -5.15 -9.12 9.39
CA MET A 118 -4.07 -8.51 8.62
C MET A 118 -2.87 -8.10 9.49
N CYS A 119 -3.13 -7.44 10.62
CA CYS A 119 -2.08 -7.08 11.56
C CYS A 119 -1.37 -8.32 12.14
N ILE A 120 -2.09 -9.38 12.48
CA ILE A 120 -1.50 -10.63 12.98
C ILE A 120 -0.54 -11.20 11.92
N LEU A 121 -1.01 -11.32 10.68
CA LEU A 121 -0.24 -11.86 9.55
C LEU A 121 0.99 -11.00 9.22
N ASP A 122 0.88 -9.67 9.33
CA ASP A 122 2.03 -8.78 9.19
C ASP A 122 3.13 -9.10 10.21
N PHE A 123 2.77 -9.24 11.49
CA PHE A 123 3.74 -9.55 12.54
C PHE A 123 4.28 -10.98 12.43
N GLU A 124 3.45 -11.95 12.04
CA GLU A 124 3.93 -13.31 11.74
C GLU A 124 4.97 -13.31 10.63
N TYR A 125 4.77 -12.54 9.55
CA TYR A 125 5.78 -12.36 8.50
C TYR A 125 7.10 -11.78 9.05
N LEU A 126 7.04 -10.76 9.92
CA LEU A 126 8.24 -10.16 10.51
C LEU A 126 8.97 -11.14 11.44
N GLU A 127 8.25 -11.93 12.23
CA GLU A 127 8.81 -12.97 13.10
C GLU A 127 9.50 -14.09 12.30
N GLN A 128 8.93 -14.48 11.16
CA GLN A 128 9.51 -15.47 10.27
C GLN A 128 10.74 -14.95 9.49
N ASN A 129 10.88 -13.62 9.35
CA ASN A 129 11.93 -12.97 8.55
C ASN A 129 12.68 -11.89 9.36
N PRO A 130 13.33 -12.24 10.49
CA PRO A 130 13.82 -11.26 11.45
C PRO A 130 15.00 -10.41 10.96
N GLU A 131 15.82 -10.93 10.04
CA GLU A 131 17.08 -10.29 9.61
C GLU A 131 17.00 -9.70 8.20
N ASN A 132 16.01 -10.10 7.39
CA ASN A 132 15.90 -9.68 6.00
C ASN A 132 14.43 -9.56 5.60
N ASN A 133 13.88 -8.36 5.76
CA ASN A 133 12.53 -8.02 5.35
C ASN A 133 12.46 -6.56 4.90
N ILE A 134 11.41 -6.24 4.14
CA ILE A 134 11.22 -4.89 3.60
C ILE A 134 11.05 -3.81 4.68
N PHE A 135 10.56 -4.15 5.87
CA PHE A 135 10.41 -3.19 6.97
C PHE A 135 11.75 -2.72 7.52
N LEU A 136 12.79 -3.56 7.56
CA LEU A 136 14.14 -3.15 7.94
C LEU A 136 14.71 -2.10 6.96
N ILE A 137 14.49 -2.33 5.65
CA ILE A 137 14.90 -1.38 4.60
C ILE A 137 14.10 -0.08 4.74
N PHE A 138 12.78 -0.17 4.88
CA PHE A 138 11.91 0.98 5.10
C PHE A 138 12.27 1.76 6.38
N SER A 139 12.72 1.08 7.43
CA SER A 139 13.11 1.73 8.69
C SER A 139 14.30 2.67 8.52
N SER A 140 15.16 2.41 7.52
CA SER A 140 16.28 3.27 7.15
C SER A 140 15.98 4.28 6.04
N ILE A 141 14.74 4.37 5.54
CA ILE A 141 14.38 5.25 4.42
C ILE A 141 14.79 6.71 4.68
N ASP A 142 15.42 7.33 3.67
CA ASP A 142 15.78 8.75 3.66
C ASP A 142 15.27 9.43 2.38
N VAL A 143 14.26 10.28 2.55
CA VAL A 143 13.56 10.93 1.43
C VAL A 143 13.34 12.41 1.70
N ASN A 144 13.51 13.22 0.65
CA ASN A 144 13.05 14.59 0.59
C ASN A 144 11.85 14.69 -0.36
N LEU A 145 10.67 14.92 0.21
CA LEU A 145 9.37 14.92 -0.46
C LEU A 145 8.81 16.33 -0.72
N GLU A 146 9.62 17.38 -0.60
CA GLU A 146 9.16 18.78 -0.83
C GLU A 146 8.72 19.04 -2.29
N PHE A 147 9.04 18.13 -3.21
CA PHE A 147 8.55 18.18 -4.58
C PHE A 147 7.04 17.83 -4.70
N PHE A 148 6.45 17.18 -3.68
CA PHE A 148 5.08 16.71 -3.73
C PHE A 148 4.11 17.77 -3.19
N LEU A 149 3.19 18.24 -4.04
CA LEU A 149 2.37 19.42 -3.77
C LEU A 149 0.87 19.13 -3.68
N ASP A 150 0.43 17.88 -3.81
CA ASP A 150 -1.01 17.57 -3.77
C ASP A 150 -1.61 17.72 -2.35
N PHE A 151 -0.79 17.48 -1.32
CA PHE A 151 -1.10 17.76 0.07
C PHE A 151 0.20 17.90 0.90
N PRO A 152 0.14 18.42 2.14
CA PRO A 152 1.35 18.71 2.92
C PRO A 152 2.26 17.48 3.12
N PRO A 153 3.55 17.55 2.70
CA PRO A 153 4.51 16.45 2.89
C PRO A 153 4.71 16.01 4.35
N ALA A 154 4.48 16.91 5.31
CA ALA A 154 4.49 16.63 6.75
C ALA A 154 3.62 15.41 7.12
N LEU A 155 2.46 15.26 6.47
CA LEU A 155 1.57 14.12 6.69
C LEU A 155 2.25 12.78 6.31
N ILE A 156 3.03 12.78 5.23
CA ILE A 156 3.76 11.59 4.77
C ILE A 156 4.90 11.28 5.75
N TYR A 157 5.67 12.29 6.16
CA TYR A 157 6.74 12.09 7.13
C TYR A 157 6.22 11.57 8.48
N ASP A 158 5.08 12.07 8.94
CA ASP A 158 4.47 11.58 10.17
C ASP A 158 3.94 10.15 10.01
N ASN A 159 3.40 9.79 8.85
CA ASN A 159 3.02 8.41 8.58
C ASN A 159 4.24 7.46 8.56
N ILE A 160 5.37 7.88 7.95
CA ILE A 160 6.63 7.12 8.01
C ILE A 160 7.04 6.87 9.46
N LYS A 161 7.02 7.89 10.32
CA LYS A 161 7.34 7.74 11.76
C LYS A 161 6.38 6.79 12.46
N ASN A 162 5.07 6.89 12.18
CA ASN A 162 4.05 6.04 12.79
C ASN A 162 4.21 4.57 12.40
N ILE A 163 4.49 4.29 11.12
CA ILE A 163 4.77 2.93 10.63
C ILE A 163 6.00 2.36 11.33
N LYS A 164 7.10 3.13 11.40
CA LYS A 164 8.33 2.74 12.09
C LYS A 164 8.05 2.41 13.56
N ALA A 165 7.32 3.27 14.26
CA ALA A 165 6.95 3.05 15.66
C ALA A 165 6.04 1.82 15.85
N TYR A 166 5.09 1.61 14.95
CA TYR A 166 4.12 0.51 15.05
C TYR A 166 4.79 -0.85 14.91
N TYR A 167 5.55 -1.08 13.83
CA TYR A 167 6.15 -2.39 13.56
C TYR A 167 7.45 -2.64 14.35
N SER A 168 8.06 -1.62 14.97
CA SER A 168 9.20 -1.82 15.89
C SER A 168 8.79 -2.32 17.28
N ASN A 169 7.51 -2.25 17.62
CA ASN A 169 7.02 -2.69 18.93
C ASN A 169 6.18 -3.97 18.80
N VAL A 170 6.74 -5.10 19.23
CA VAL A 170 6.08 -6.41 19.21
C VAL A 170 4.80 -6.47 20.04
N ASP A 171 4.65 -5.60 21.05
CA ASP A 171 3.42 -5.54 21.86
C ASP A 171 2.20 -5.02 21.07
N ASN A 172 2.42 -4.43 19.88
CA ASN A 172 1.35 -4.02 18.98
C ASN A 172 0.71 -5.20 18.22
N LYS A 173 1.31 -6.40 18.25
CA LYS A 173 0.73 -7.59 17.64
C LYS A 173 -0.59 -7.94 18.34
N PRO A 174 -1.72 -8.04 17.60
CA PRO A 174 -2.98 -8.48 18.21
C PRO A 174 -2.84 -9.91 18.76
N LYS A 175 -3.48 -10.17 19.91
CA LYS A 175 -3.43 -11.47 20.61
C LYS A 175 -4.58 -12.42 20.26
N ASN A 176 -5.42 -11.99 19.32
CA ASN A 176 -6.58 -12.75 18.86
C ASN A 176 -6.14 -13.84 17.87
N ASN A 177 -6.98 -14.86 17.71
CA ASN A 177 -6.79 -15.87 16.66
C ASN A 177 -7.37 -15.37 15.33
N LEU A 178 -6.70 -15.71 14.22
CA LEU A 178 -7.17 -15.43 12.86
C LEU A 178 -8.61 -15.93 12.65
N GLN A 179 -9.45 -15.10 12.03
CA GLN A 179 -10.89 -15.37 11.86
C GLN A 179 -11.29 -15.64 10.41
N PHE A 180 -10.66 -14.97 9.46
CA PHE A 180 -11.08 -14.88 8.07
C PHE A 180 -9.92 -15.13 7.10
N LEU A 181 -8.73 -14.60 7.39
CA LEU A 181 -7.56 -14.69 6.52
C LEU A 181 -6.54 -15.68 7.05
N LYS A 182 -5.67 -16.13 6.15
CA LYS A 182 -4.51 -16.97 6.41
C LYS A 182 -3.29 -16.41 5.69
N GLU A 183 -2.10 -16.80 6.11
CA GLU A 183 -0.83 -16.40 5.47
C GLU A 183 -0.87 -16.58 3.94
N LYS A 184 -1.33 -17.74 3.47
CA LYS A 184 -1.46 -18.05 2.04
C LYS A 184 -2.32 -17.03 1.27
N ASP A 185 -3.36 -16.46 1.88
CA ASP A 185 -4.19 -15.44 1.24
C ASP A 185 -3.39 -14.17 0.95
N ILE A 186 -2.48 -13.79 1.86
CA ILE A 186 -1.61 -12.62 1.68
C ILE A 186 -0.56 -12.87 0.61
N GLU A 187 0.04 -14.06 0.59
CA GLU A 187 1.05 -14.41 -0.42
C GLU A 187 0.46 -14.47 -1.84
N GLU A 188 -0.71 -15.09 -2.00
CA GLU A 188 -1.44 -15.14 -3.27
C GLU A 188 -1.86 -13.73 -3.72
N PHE A 189 -2.27 -12.89 -2.77
CA PHE A 189 -2.59 -11.49 -3.04
C PHE A 189 -1.37 -10.71 -3.54
N ILE A 190 -0.22 -10.81 -2.86
CA ILE A 190 1.00 -10.10 -3.26
C ILE A 190 1.39 -10.47 -4.68
N ILE A 191 1.38 -11.76 -5.04
CA ILE A 191 1.69 -12.22 -6.40
C ILE A 191 0.74 -11.61 -7.42
N THR A 192 -0.56 -11.64 -7.13
CA THR A 192 -1.60 -11.07 -8.01
C THR A 192 -1.41 -9.56 -8.18
N ALA A 193 -1.20 -8.85 -7.07
CA ALA A 193 -1.04 -7.40 -7.04
C ALA A 193 0.21 -6.94 -7.80
N VAL A 194 1.32 -7.67 -7.68
CA VAL A 194 2.54 -7.43 -8.46
C VAL A 194 2.26 -7.61 -9.96
N ASN A 195 1.68 -8.74 -10.36
CA ASN A 195 1.40 -9.02 -11.77
C ASN A 195 0.50 -7.95 -12.41
N GLU A 196 -0.57 -7.56 -11.72
CA GLU A 196 -1.47 -6.51 -12.22
C GLU A 196 -0.79 -5.13 -12.27
N SER A 197 0.05 -4.79 -11.29
CA SER A 197 0.81 -3.54 -11.29
C SER A 197 1.82 -3.49 -12.44
N ILE A 198 2.53 -4.58 -12.70
CA ILE A 198 3.46 -4.70 -13.83
C ILE A 198 2.73 -4.61 -15.16
N ASN A 199 1.58 -5.29 -15.29
CA ASN A 199 0.74 -5.19 -16.48
C ASN A 199 0.24 -3.76 -16.71
N ALA A 200 -0.06 -3.01 -15.66
CA ALA A 200 -0.46 -1.61 -15.76
C ALA A 200 0.71 -0.69 -16.13
N PHE A 201 1.94 -1.01 -15.72
CA PHE A 201 3.13 -0.23 -16.04
C PHE A 201 3.52 -0.29 -17.53
N TYR A 202 3.31 -1.44 -18.19
CA TYR A 202 3.70 -1.66 -19.59
C TYR A 202 2.57 -1.39 -20.61
N LYS A 203 1.40 -0.94 -20.17
CA LYS A 203 0.27 -0.57 -21.04
C LYS A 203 0.24 0.94 -21.28
#